data_AF-A0A380W5I0-F1
#
_entry.id   AF-A0A380W5I0-F1
#
_cell.length_a   1.000
_cell.length_b   1.000
_cell.length_c   1.000
_cell.angle_alpha   90.00
_cell.angle_beta   90.00
_cell.angle_gamma   90.00
#
_symmetry.space_group_name_H-M   'P 1'
#
loop_
_entity.id
_entity.type
_entity.pdbx_description
1 polymer ?
#
loop_
_entity_poly.entity_id
_entity_poly.type
_entity_poly.pdbx_seq_one_letter_code
_entity_poly.pdbx_strand_id
1 'polypeptide(L)'
;MSSAKELLDRAKRIGLPYAHLAAEAHLHPQTIKNLCRDRKRGPGMTTVRVVERIVEGRELDLLDDLLPRHLNSRLDHIVELLRSKGFEVERRAAA
;
A
#
# COMPACT_ATOMS: atom_id res chain seq x y z
N MET A 1 7.30 -14.39 6.15
CA MET A 1 7.89 -13.82 4.92
C MET A 1 7.03 -14.23 3.75
N SER A 2 6.44 -13.24 3.07
CA SER A 2 5.61 -13.44 1.89
C SER A 2 6.45 -14.05 0.75
N SER A 3 5.84 -14.82 -0.15
CA SER A 3 6.57 -15.33 -1.31
C SER A 3 6.94 -14.18 -2.26
N ALA A 4 8.04 -14.29 -3.01
CA ALA A 4 8.43 -13.25 -3.97
C ALA A 4 7.33 -12.97 -5.02
N LYS A 5 6.51 -13.98 -5.34
CA LYS A 5 5.31 -13.83 -6.17
C LYS A 5 4.24 -12.97 -5.49
N GLU A 6 3.91 -13.28 -4.24
CA GLU A 6 2.96 -12.46 -3.45
C GLU A 6 3.41 -11.02 -3.32
N LEU A 7 4.72 -10.79 -3.15
CA LEU A 7 5.29 -9.45 -3.06
C LEU A 7 5.10 -8.66 -4.36
N LEU A 8 5.34 -9.27 -5.52
CA LEU A 8 5.10 -8.63 -6.81
C LEU A 8 3.60 -8.42 -7.10
N ASP A 9 2.75 -9.34 -6.65
CA ASP A 9 1.30 -9.19 -6.76
C ASP A 9 0.77 -8.08 -5.83
N ARG A 10 1.37 -7.88 -4.65
CA ARG A 10 1.12 -6.72 -3.77
C ARG A 10 1.51 -5.42 -4.47
N ALA A 11 2.74 -5.34 -4.99
CA ALA A 11 3.22 -4.17 -5.73
C ALA A 11 2.26 -3.77 -6.86
N LYS A 12 1.76 -4.74 -7.62
CA LYS A 12 0.78 -4.49 -8.69
C LYS A 12 -0.55 -3.94 -8.15
N ARG A 13 -1.06 -4.47 -7.03
CA ARG A 13 -2.32 -4.01 -6.41
C ARG A 13 -2.26 -2.56 -5.93
N ILE A 14 -1.09 -2.13 -5.45
CA ILE A 14 -0.86 -0.75 -5.01
C ILE A 14 -0.42 0.20 -6.12
N GLY A 15 -0.55 -0.22 -7.38
CA GLY A 15 -0.22 0.62 -8.54
C GLY A 15 1.27 0.87 -8.73
N LEU A 16 2.13 -0.03 -8.22
CA LEU A 16 3.58 0.06 -8.37
C LEU A 16 4.06 -0.93 -9.45
N PRO A 17 4.18 -0.48 -10.73
CA PRO A 17 4.62 -1.35 -11.82
C PRO A 17 6.09 -1.76 -11.64
N TYR A 18 6.48 -2.89 -12.23
CA TYR A 18 7.84 -3.44 -12.06
C TYR A 18 8.95 -2.48 -12.49
N ALA A 19 8.70 -1.59 -13.45
CA ALA A 19 9.66 -0.59 -13.87
C ALA A 19 9.92 0.45 -12.77
N HIS A 20 8.89 0.92 -12.07
CA HIS A 20 9.02 1.84 -10.96
C HIS A 20 9.67 1.16 -9.76
N LEU A 21 9.23 -0.05 -9.45
CA LEU A 21 9.83 -0.86 -8.38
C LEU A 21 11.32 -1.12 -8.62
N ALA A 22 11.72 -1.38 -9.87
CA ALA A 22 13.13 -1.53 -10.24
C ALA A 22 13.91 -0.23 -10.05
N ALA A 23 13.36 0.91 -10.49
CA ALA A 23 13.99 2.21 -10.34
C ALA A 23 14.20 2.58 -8.86
N GLU A 24 13.17 2.38 -8.03
CA GLU A 24 13.19 2.70 -6.61
C GLU A 24 14.13 1.77 -5.81
N ALA A 25 14.22 0.50 -6.22
CA ALA A 25 15.18 -0.44 -5.64
C ALA A 25 16.62 -0.26 -6.17
N HIS A 26 16.84 0.63 -7.14
CA HIS A 26 18.11 0.75 -7.89
C HIS A 26 18.56 -0.58 -8.52
N LEU A 27 17.61 -1.34 -9.06
CA LEU A 27 17.82 -2.64 -9.69
C LEU A 27 17.51 -2.59 -11.18
N HIS A 28 18.11 -3.50 -11.93
CA HIS A 28 17.72 -3.72 -13.33
C HIS A 28 16.30 -4.34 -13.39
N PRO A 29 15.42 -3.93 -14.33
CA PRO A 29 14.07 -4.48 -14.44
C PRO A 29 14.01 -6.01 -14.58
N GLN A 30 15.03 -6.60 -15.20
CA GLN A 30 15.15 -8.05 -15.33
C GLN A 30 15.33 -8.75 -13.97
N THR A 31 15.96 -8.08 -12.99
CA THR A 31 16.12 -8.59 -11.63
C THR A 31 14.77 -8.69 -10.93
N ILE A 32 13.89 -7.70 -11.09
CA ILE A 32 12.52 -7.74 -10.55
C ILE A 32 11.70 -8.87 -11.20
N LYS A 33 11.80 -9.06 -12.52
CA LYS A 33 11.12 -10.17 -13.21
C LYS A 33 11.59 -11.55 -12.72
N ASN A 34 12.86 -11.65 -12.34
CA ASN A 34 13.47 -12.89 -11.87
C ASN A 34 13.39 -13.07 -10.34
N LEU A 35 12.80 -12.14 -9.60
CA LEU A 35 12.70 -12.18 -8.14
C LEU A 35 12.02 -13.48 -7.64
N CYS A 36 11.05 -14.00 -8.39
CA CYS A 36 10.39 -15.29 -8.11
C CYS A 36 11.27 -16.53 -8.30
N ARG A 37 12.34 -16.39 -9.09
CA ARG A 37 13.32 -17.46 -9.38
C ARG A 37 14.51 -17.42 -8.41
N ASP A 38 14.71 -16.29 -7.72
CA ASP A 38 15.80 -16.14 -6.77
C ASP A 38 15.57 -17.04 -5.54
N ARG A 39 16.61 -17.81 -5.21
CA ARG A 39 16.58 -18.74 -4.09
C ARG A 39 16.53 -17.95 -2.78
N LYS A 40 15.79 -18.45 -1.77
CA LYS A 40 15.65 -17.87 -0.42
C LYS A 40 16.96 -17.79 0.40
N ARG A 41 18.14 -17.94 -0.22
CA ARG A 41 19.46 -17.94 0.45
C ARG A 41 20.47 -17.19 -0.41
N GLY A 42 21.36 -16.44 0.24
CA GLY A 42 22.40 -15.65 -0.42
C GLY A 42 21.94 -14.25 -0.87
N PRO A 43 22.68 -13.58 -1.76
CA PRO A 43 22.45 -12.19 -2.18
C PRO A 43 21.02 -11.89 -2.68
N GLY A 44 20.33 -12.87 -3.26
CA GLY A 44 18.94 -12.73 -3.71
C GLY A 44 17.94 -12.45 -2.60
N MET A 45 18.23 -12.86 -1.36
CA MET A 45 17.39 -12.57 -0.21
C MET A 45 17.48 -11.07 0.15
N THR A 46 18.65 -10.45 -0.01
CA THR A 46 18.83 -9.00 0.17
C THR A 46 17.95 -8.21 -0.79
N THR A 47 17.91 -8.63 -2.06
CA THR A 47 17.03 -8.04 -3.09
C THR A 47 15.56 -8.13 -2.71
N VAL A 48 15.09 -9.31 -2.26
CA VAL A 48 13.69 -9.49 -1.83
C VAL A 48 13.35 -8.56 -0.67
N ARG A 49 14.23 -8.39 0.32
CA ARG A 49 13.98 -7.47 1.45
C ARG A 49 13.93 -6.00 1.04
N VAL A 50 14.78 -5.58 0.09
CA VAL A 50 14.74 -4.20 -0.43
C VAL A 50 13.39 -3.95 -1.11
N VAL A 51 12.96 -4.88 -1.96
CA VAL A 51 11.66 -4.81 -2.64
C VAL A 51 10.51 -4.84 -1.63
N GLU A 52 10.58 -5.68 -0.60
CA GLU A 52 9.56 -5.78 0.46
C GLU A 52 9.39 -4.46 1.21
N ARG A 53 10.50 -3.81 1.60
CA ARG A 53 10.45 -2.50 2.28
C ARG A 53 9.82 -1.41 1.42
N ILE A 54 10.12 -1.38 0.11
CA ILE A 54 9.54 -0.39 -0.81
C ILE A 54 8.03 -0.59 -0.93
N VAL A 55 7.59 -1.84 -1.12
CA VAL A 55 6.16 -2.17 -1.22
C VAL A 55 5.43 -1.83 0.07
N GLU A 56 6.01 -2.16 1.23
CA GLU A 56 5.44 -1.82 2.54
C GLU A 56 5.35 -0.31 2.75
N GLY A 57 6.39 0.46 2.41
CA GLY A 57 6.37 1.92 2.50
C GLY A 57 5.24 2.50 1.65
N ARG A 58 5.09 2.01 0.41
CA ARG A 58 4.03 2.48 -0.49
C ARG A 58 2.63 2.07 -0.03
N GLU A 59 2.48 0.91 0.59
CA GLU A 59 1.23 0.48 1.22
C GLU A 59 0.84 1.41 2.37
N LEU A 60 1.80 1.78 3.23
CA LEU A 60 1.56 2.72 4.32
C LEU A 60 1.17 4.11 3.80
N ASP A 61 1.89 4.64 2.80
CA ASP A 61 1.54 5.93 2.18
C ASP A 61 0.11 5.92 1.61
N LEU A 62 -0.30 4.81 0.98
CA LEU A 62 -1.66 4.67 0.47
C LEU A 62 -2.68 4.57 1.59
N LEU A 63 -2.38 3.87 2.68
CA LEU A 63 -3.27 3.80 3.84
C LEU A 63 -3.42 5.17 4.49
N ASP A 64 -2.34 5.91 4.67
CA ASP A 64 -2.35 7.27 5.23
C ASP A 64 -3.14 8.25 4.36
N ASP A 65 -3.15 8.06 3.04
CA ASP A 65 -3.96 8.88 2.13
C ASP A 65 -5.44 8.45 2.08
N LEU A 66 -5.70 7.14 2.02
CA LEU A 66 -7.05 6.60 1.80
C LEU A 66 -7.88 6.53 3.08
N LEU A 67 -7.28 6.16 4.22
CA LEU A 67 -8.03 5.96 5.47
C LEU A 67 -8.73 7.25 5.93
N PRO A 68 -8.08 8.42 6.00
CA PRO A 68 -8.76 9.63 6.41
C PRO A 68 -9.88 10.00 5.44
N ARG A 69 -9.65 9.89 4.13
CA ARG A 69 -10.66 10.23 3.11
C ARG A 69 -11.92 9.36 3.22
N HIS A 70 -11.74 8.04 3.28
CA HIS A 70 -12.87 7.12 3.37
C HIS A 70 -13.58 7.22 4.73
N LEU A 71 -12.83 7.33 5.83
CA LEU A 71 -13.40 7.50 7.15
C LEU A 71 -14.21 8.81 7.23
N ASN A 72 -13.63 9.91 6.75
CA ASN A 72 -14.29 11.21 6.73
C ASN A 72 -15.59 11.16 5.92
N SER A 73 -15.54 10.61 4.71
CA SER A 73 -16.74 10.46 3.86
C SER A 73 -17.83 9.62 4.53
N ARG A 74 -17.46 8.52 5.20
CA ARG A 74 -18.43 7.67 5.92
C ARG A 74 -19.03 8.38 7.13
N LEU A 75 -18.22 9.14 7.88
CA LEU A 75 -18.69 9.94 9.00
C LEU A 75 -19.63 11.05 8.54
N ASP A 76 -19.30 11.74 7.46
CA ASP A 76 -20.16 12.79 6.89
C ASP A 76 -21.52 12.23 6.46
N HIS A 77 -21.53 11.07 5.82
CA HIS A 77 -22.77 10.38 5.46
C HIS A 77 -23.61 9.98 6.69
N ILE A 78 -22.97 9.51 7.77
CA ILE A 78 -23.68 9.19 9.02
C ILE A 78 -24.31 10.45 9.63
N VAL A 79 -23.60 11.58 9.63
CA VAL A 79 -24.12 12.86 10.14
C VAL A 79 -25.34 13.32 9.32
N GLU A 80 -25.30 13.20 8.00
CA GLU A 80 -26.45 13.49 7.13
C GLU A 80 -27.66 12.60 7.45
N LEU A 81 -27.44 11.30 7.64
CA LEU A 81 -28.50 10.36 8.01
C LEU A 81 -29.12 10.72 9.37
N LEU A 82 -28.31 11.08 10.36
CA LEU A 82 -28.81 11.48 11.68
C LEU A 82 -29.60 12.80 11.61
N ARG A 83 -29.13 13.78 10.85
CA ARG A 83 -29.86 15.04 10.63
C ARG A 83 -31.20 14.82 9.93
N SER A 84 -31.23 13.93 8.93
CA SER A 84 -32.50 13.59 8.24
C SER A 84 -33.53 12.94 9.17
N LYS A 85 -33.07 12.34 10.28
CA LYS A 85 -33.91 11.75 11.32
C LYS A 85 -34.26 12.73 12.45
N GLY A 86 -33.87 14.00 12.33
CA GLY A 86 -34.18 15.05 13.30
C GLY A 86 -33.20 15.16 14.48
N PHE A 87 -32.04 14.50 14.42
CA PHE A 87 -31.00 14.67 15.44
C PHE A 87 -30.12 15.88 15.13
N GLU A 88 -29.91 16.74 16.12
CA GLU A 88 -28.92 17.83 16.05
C GLU A 88 -27.53 17.27 16.36
N VAL A 89 -26.75 17.01 15.30
CA VAL A 89 -25.40 16.45 15.41
C VAL A 89 -24.41 17.32 14.64
N GLU A 90 -23.29 17.62 15.30
CA GLU A 90 -22.14 18.32 14.73
C GLU A 90 -20.89 17.45 14.76
N ARG A 91 -20.13 17.49 13.66
CA ARG A 91 -18.86 16.79 13.56
C ARG A 91 -17.76 17.67 14.16
N ARG A 92 -17.12 17.22 15.23
CA ARG A 92 -15.87 17.82 15.73
C ARG A 92 -14.67 17.11 15.09
N ALA A 93 -13.70 17.89 14.61
CA ALA A 93 -12.41 17.35 14.23
C ALA A 93 -11.72 16.78 15.48
N ALA A 94 -11.12 15.60 15.38
CA ALA A 94 -10.18 15.14 16.39
C ALA A 94 -8.94 16.05 16.30
N ALA A 95 -8.55 16.62 17.44
CA ALA A 95 -7.34 17.43 17.58
C ALA A 95 -6.07 16.59 17.38
#